data_AF-A0AA39A8W0-F1
#
_entry.id   AF-A0AA39A8W0-F1
#
_cell.length_a   1.000
_cell.length_b   1.000
_cell.length_c   1.000
_cell.angle_alpha   90.00
_cell.angle_beta   90.00
_cell.angle_gamma   90.00
#
_symmetry.space_group_name_H-M   'P 1'
#
loop_
_entity.id
_entity.type
_entity.pdbx_description
1 polymer ?
#
loop_
_entity_poly.entity_id
_entity_poly.type
_entity_poly.pdbx_seq_one_letter_code
_entity_poly.pdbx_strand_id
1 'polypeptide(L)' 'MPMFLKIAEYRAEIVSVAFSLVLCHEQGGIGFTINCFQYFNLVLITNVVGVGDIVRANIKRSKTGG' A
#
# COMPACT_ATOMS: atom_id res chain seq x y z
N MET A 1 17.93 -0.41 -7.47
CA MET A 1 18.51 -1.69 -7.03
C MET A 1 17.40 -2.52 -6.41
N PRO A 2 17.18 -3.78 -6.81
CA PRO A 2 16.20 -4.66 -6.18
C PRO A 2 16.55 -4.88 -4.70
N MET A 3 15.53 -5.03 -3.84
CA MET A 3 15.73 -5.13 -2.39
C MET A 3 16.64 -6.30 -1.98
N PHE A 4 16.54 -7.44 -2.67
CA PHE A 4 17.36 -8.61 -2.36
C PHE A 4 18.87 -8.33 -2.49
N LEU A 5 19.30 -7.62 -3.53
CA LEU A 5 20.72 -7.28 -3.74
C LEU A 5 21.25 -6.25 -2.74
N LYS A 6 20.37 -5.60 -1.96
CA LYS A 6 20.80 -4.73 -0.85
C LYS A 6 21.12 -5.51 0.42
N ILE A 7 20.59 -6.73 0.57
CA ILE A 7 20.75 -7.57 1.77
C ILE A 7 21.64 -8.79 1.52
N ALA A 8 21.85 -9.18 0.26
CA ALA A 8 22.66 -10.33 -0.11
C ALA A 8 23.26 -10.22 -1.52
N GLU A 9 24.39 -10.88 -1.75
CA GLU A 9 24.96 -11.01 -3.09
C GLU A 9 24.21 -12.07 -3.90
N TYR A 10 24.18 -11.89 -5.23
CA TYR A 10 23.50 -12.77 -6.19
C TYR A 10 24.05 -14.23 -6.22
N ARG A 11 25.10 -14.53 -5.44
CA ARG A 11 25.73 -15.85 -5.34
C ARG A 11 25.39 -16.59 -4.04
N ALA A 12 24.62 -15.98 -3.13
CA ALA A 12 24.22 -16.63 -1.90
C ALA A 12 23.05 -17.60 -2.17
N GLU A 13 23.24 -18.89 -1.88
CA GLU A 13 22.22 -19.92 -2.14
C GLU A 13 20.99 -19.76 -1.22
N ILE A 14 21.19 -19.62 0.10
CA ILE A 14 20.13 -19.39 1.08
C ILE A 14 20.62 -18.34 2.09
N VAL A 15 19.84 -17.27 2.30
CA VAL A 15 20.17 -16.18 3.22
C VAL A 15 19.14 -16.12 4.33
N SER A 16 19.59 -16.21 5.58
CA SER A 16 18.73 -15.96 6.74
C SER A 16 18.43 -14.47 6.86
N VAL A 17 17.15 -14.10 6.97
CA VAL A 17 16.69 -12.71 7.07
C VAL A 17 15.93 -12.52 8.38
N ALA A 18 16.40 -11.60 9.21
CA ALA A 18 15.61 -11.05 10.31
C ALA A 18 14.84 -9.82 9.82
N PHE A 19 13.55 -9.72 10.15
CA PHE A 19 12.70 -8.60 9.75
C PHE A 19 11.99 -7.99 10.95
N SER A 20 11.64 -6.72 10.82
CA SER A 20 10.85 -5.98 11.80
C SER A 20 9.95 -5.00 11.07
N LEU A 21 8.75 -4.78 11.61
CA LEU A 21 7.83 -3.78 11.08
C LEU A 21 8.33 -2.39 11.44
N VAL A 22 8.40 -1.53 10.43
CA VAL A 22 8.74 -0.11 10.58
C VAL A 22 7.63 0.73 9.96
N LEU A 23 7.46 1.96 10.45
CA LEU A 23 6.49 2.89 9.87
C LEU A 23 6.91 3.23 8.43
N CYS A 24 5.99 3.12 7.48
CA CYS A 24 6.22 3.56 6.11
C CYS A 24 6.33 5.09 6.09
N HIS A 25 7.49 5.59 5.66
CA HIS A 25 7.72 7.01 5.43
C HIS A 25 7.54 7.30 3.93
N GLU A 26 6.31 7.65 3.57
CA GLU A 26 5.96 7.92 2.18
C GLU A 26 6.15 9.39 1.81
N GLN A 27 6.47 9.65 0.53
CA GLN A 27 6.49 10.99 -0.03
C GLN A 27 5.25 11.17 -0.91
N GLY A 28 4.34 12.07 -0.51
CA GLY A 28 3.10 12.37 -1.23
C GLY A 28 1.88 12.38 -0.31
N GLY A 29 0.70 12.08 -0.88
CA GLY A 29 -0.55 11.90 -0.16
C GLY A 29 -1.22 10.58 -0.55
N ILE A 30 -2.30 10.24 0.16
CA ILE A 30 -3.07 9.01 -0.07
C ILE A 30 -3.60 8.99 -1.52
N GLY A 31 -3.28 7.91 -2.24
CA GLY A 31 -3.74 7.68 -3.60
C GLY A 31 -5.04 6.89 -3.63
N PHE A 32 -5.96 7.28 -4.51
CA PHE A 32 -7.20 6.55 -4.77
C PHE A 32 -7.28 6.20 -6.25
N THR A 33 -7.25 4.91 -6.59
CA THR A 33 -7.50 4.41 -7.95
C THR A 33 -8.88 3.79 -7.99
N ILE A 34 -9.77 4.35 -8.81
CA ILE A 34 -11.15 3.89 -8.95
C ILE A 34 -11.30 3.20 -10.30
N ASN A 35 -11.57 1.90 -10.28
CA ASN A 35 -11.88 1.12 -11.46
C ASN A 35 -13.39 0.86 -11.49
N CYS A 36 -14.05 1.31 -12.55
CA CYS A 36 -15.48 1.12 -12.74
C CYS A 36 -15.72 -0.14 -13.58
N PHE A 37 -16.34 -1.14 -12.98
CA PHE A 37 -16.86 -2.32 -13.67
C PHE A 37 -18.39 -2.22 -13.75
N GLN A 38 -19.01 -3.05 -14.60
CA GLN A 38 -20.45 -2.99 -14.88
C GLN A 38 -21.33 -3.11 -13.62
N TYR A 39 -20.88 -3.83 -12.60
CA TYR A 39 -21.67 -4.12 -11.40
C TYR A 39 -21.10 -3.57 -10.10
N PHE A 40 -19.84 -3.10 -10.10
CA PHE A 40 -19.17 -2.59 -8.91
C PHE A 40 -18.06 -1.62 -9.27
N ASN A 41 -17.73 -0.75 -8.32
CA ASN A 41 -16.53 0.06 -8.37
C ASN A 41 -15.49 -0.57 -7.45
N LEU A 42 -14.30 -0.82 -7.99
CA LEU A 42 -13.15 -1.26 -7.21
C LEU A 42 -12.30 -0.04 -6.89
N VAL A 43 -12.15 0.26 -5.60
CA VAL A 43 -11.30 1.35 -5.11
C VAL A 43 -10.05 0.76 -4.49
N LEU A 44 -8.89 1.09 -5.06
CA LEU A 44 -7.58 0.77 -4.50
C LEU A 44 -7.05 2.01 -3.77
N ILE A 45 -6.79 1.87 -2.48
CA ILE A 45 -6.18 2.90 -1.64
C ILE A 45 -4.69 2.57 -1.54
N THR A 46 -3.84 3.48 -1.98
CA THR A 46 -2.38 3.33 -1.97
C THR A 46 -1.73 4.45 -1.17
N ASN A 47 -0.45 4.28 -0.84
CA ASN A 47 0.33 5.31 -0.15
C ASN A 47 -0.28 5.67 1.22
N VAL A 48 -0.62 4.65 2.02
CA VAL A 48 -1.16 4.80 3.37
C VAL A 48 0.01 4.93 4.35
N VAL A 49 0.10 6.08 5.01
CA VAL A 49 1.19 6.40 5.95
C VAL A 49 1.07 5.56 7.24
N GLY A 50 2.20 5.28 7.87
CA GLY A 50 2.25 4.65 9.19
C GLY A 50 2.35 3.13 9.09
N VAL A 51 1.42 2.41 9.74
CA VAL A 51 1.41 0.93 9.76
C VAL A 51 0.95 0.34 8.41
N GLY A 52 0.27 1.14 7.59
CA GLY A 52 -0.18 0.73 6.25
C GLY A 52 -1.48 -0.11 6.24
N ASP A 53 -2.14 -0.29 7.39
CA ASP A 53 -3.39 -1.05 7.49
C ASP A 53 -4.63 -0.14 7.46
N ILE A 54 -5.72 -0.62 6.84
CA ILE A 54 -6.97 0.12 6.63
C ILE A 54 -8.13 -0.62 7.28
N VAL A 55 -8.61 -0.11 8.42
CA VAL A 55 -9.71 -0.76 9.18
C VAL A 55 -11.10 -0.46 8.60
N ARG A 56 -11.29 0.71 7.98
CA ARG A 56 -12.58 1.13 7.42
C ARG A 56 -12.41 2.14 6.29
N ALA A 57 -13.24 2.00 5.25
CA ALA A 57 -13.41 2.99 4.18
C ALA A 57 -14.90 3.26 3.97
N ASN A 58 -15.26 4.54 3.85
CA ASN A 58 -16.64 4.98 3.62
C ASN A 58 -16.71 5.85 2.37
N ILE A 59 -17.80 5.75 1.62
CA ILE A 59 -18.02 6.53 0.40
C ILE A 59 -19.21 7.46 0.64
N LYS A 60 -18.99 8.76 0.47
CA LYS A 60 -20.06 9.77 0.50
C LYS A 60 -20.36 10.23 -0.93
N ARG A 61 -21.65 10.26 -1.30
CA ARG A 61 -22.11 10.81 -2.59
C ARG A 61 -22.23 12.33 -2.49
N SER A 62 -21.93 13.06 -3.57
CA SER A 62 -21.86 14.53 -3.53
C SER A 62 -23.19 15.24 -3.24
N LYS A 63 -24.33 14.56 -3.43
CA LYS A 63 -25.68 15.12 -3.25
C LYS A 63 -26.38 14.72 -1.94
N THR A 64 -25.71 14.00 -1.05
CA THR A 64 -26.27 13.73 0.28
C THR A 64 -25.90 14.92 1.18
N GLY A 65 -26.85 15.84 1.37
CA GLY A 65 -26.77 16.92 2.36
C GLY A 65 -26.42 16.34 3.72
N GLY A 66 -25.59 17.07 4.47
CA GLY A 66 -25.33 16.77 5.88
C GLY A 66 -26.58 16.97 6.72
#